data_AF-A0A942CT03-F1
#
_entry.id   AF-A0A942CT03-F1
#
_cell.length_a   1.000
_cell.length_b   1.000
_cell.length_c   1.000
_cell.angle_alpha   90.00
_cell.angle_beta   90.00
_cell.angle_gamma   90.00
#
_symmetry.space_group_name_H-M   'P 1'
#
loop_
_entity.id
_entity.type
_entity.pdbx_description
1 polymer ?
#
loop_
_entity_poly.entity_id
_entity_poly.type
_entity_poly.pdbx_seq_one_letter_code
_entity_poly.pdbx_strand_id
1 'polypeptide(L)'
;GSAWPPFYNKVIAEVQQKNIEAVGMPKWSDADQTLAKAVQKEIGKSELGLKEKVEPLDAPAEHLNGGASDDVGDISWNVPMVYMFYPANIPELPGHSWVNAIAMATPIAHKGSTAGAKVQAMTALDFLLKPELVAQAWDYFKNVQTKDVKYESFLSPDDKPAIEFNKEKMEKFLPQLKKLYFDPGKYKTYLEQLGITYPTVRSAP
;
A
#
# COMPACT_ATOMS: atom_id res chain seq x y z
N GLY A 1 -1.46 -17.04 -7.53
CA GLY A 1 0.00 -16.96 -7.63
C GLY A 1 0.60 -17.69 -6.46
N SER A 2 1.84 -18.13 -6.58
CA SER A 2 2.64 -18.62 -5.46
C SER A 2 3.75 -17.60 -5.23
N ALA A 3 3.95 -17.21 -3.98
CA ALA A 3 5.00 -16.28 -3.56
C ALA A 3 5.55 -16.76 -2.22
N TRP A 4 6.81 -16.44 -1.93
CA TRP A 4 7.37 -16.79 -0.63
C TRP A 4 6.62 -16.07 0.50
N PRO A 5 6.46 -16.68 1.68
CA PRO A 5 5.86 -15.99 2.82
C PRO A 5 6.69 -14.73 3.14
N PRO A 6 6.07 -13.54 3.27
CA PRO A 6 6.84 -12.34 3.57
C PRO A 6 7.56 -12.43 4.92
N PHE A 7 8.82 -12.02 4.95
CA PHE A 7 9.63 -12.04 6.18
C PHE A 7 10.39 -10.73 6.36
N TYR A 8 9.87 -9.85 7.21
CA TYR A 8 10.37 -8.49 7.34
C TYR A 8 11.46 -8.33 8.40
N ASN A 9 12.35 -7.36 8.16
CA ASN A 9 13.50 -7.09 9.02
C ASN A 9 13.09 -6.27 10.25
N LYS A 10 13.37 -6.80 11.44
CA LYS A 10 13.00 -6.16 12.72
C LYS A 10 13.64 -4.78 12.92
N VAL A 11 14.93 -4.64 12.61
CA VAL A 11 15.67 -3.38 12.82
C VAL A 11 15.05 -2.26 11.97
N ILE A 12 14.78 -2.56 10.70
CA ILE A 12 14.15 -1.60 9.79
C ILE A 12 12.71 -1.28 10.27
N ALA A 13 11.96 -2.28 10.76
CA ALA A 13 10.58 -2.10 11.21
C ALA A 13 10.50 -1.17 12.44
N GLU A 14 11.40 -1.34 13.41
CA GLU A 14 11.44 -0.50 14.62
C GLU A 14 11.85 0.94 14.30
N VAL A 15 12.79 1.15 13.36
CA VAL A 15 13.16 2.49 12.88
C VAL A 15 11.98 3.13 12.14
N GLN A 16 11.36 2.39 11.22
CA GLN A 16 10.22 2.88 10.44
C GLN A 16 9.03 3.22 11.35
N GLN A 17 8.75 2.40 12.39
CA GLN A 17 7.68 2.66 13.35
C GLN A 17 7.86 4.01 14.07
N LYS A 18 9.08 4.34 14.52
CA LYS A 18 9.36 5.66 15.12
C LYS A 18 9.06 6.80 14.16
N ASN A 19 9.34 6.61 12.88
CA ASN A 19 9.02 7.58 11.84
C ASN A 19 7.51 7.65 11.55
N ILE A 20 6.78 6.53 11.60
CA ILE A 20 5.31 6.50 11.51
C ILE A 20 4.71 7.32 12.67
N GLU A 21 5.18 7.12 13.89
CA GLU A 21 4.72 7.84 15.09
C GLU A 21 5.03 9.34 15.01
N ALA A 22 6.22 9.71 14.51
CA ALA A 22 6.62 11.09 14.34
C ALA A 22 5.81 11.83 13.25
N VAL A 23 5.51 11.16 12.13
CA VAL A 23 4.71 11.74 11.05
C VAL A 23 3.22 11.79 11.42
N GLY A 24 2.73 10.74 12.09
CA GLY A 24 1.33 10.57 12.47
C GLY A 24 0.40 10.28 11.29
N MET A 25 -0.90 10.24 11.58
CA MET A 25 -1.93 10.08 10.56
C MET A 25 -2.19 11.38 9.79
N PRO A 26 -2.63 11.32 8.53
CA PRO A 26 -3.05 12.51 7.79
C PRO A 26 -4.18 13.24 8.52
N LYS A 27 -4.20 14.57 8.41
CA LYS A 27 -5.36 15.36 8.85
C LYS A 27 -6.50 15.19 7.85
N TRP A 28 -7.47 14.37 8.21
CA TRP A 28 -8.70 14.19 7.46
C TRP A 28 -9.62 15.41 7.62
N SER A 29 -10.21 15.88 6.53
CA SER A 29 -11.27 16.88 6.61
C SER A 29 -12.61 16.20 6.90
N ASP A 30 -13.60 16.99 7.32
CA ASP A 30 -14.98 16.51 7.47
C ASP A 30 -15.48 15.86 6.19
N ALA A 31 -15.15 16.43 5.02
CA ALA A 31 -15.47 15.87 3.72
C ALA A 31 -14.88 14.47 3.48
N ASP A 32 -13.63 14.24 3.91
CA ASP A 32 -12.98 12.93 3.78
C ASP A 32 -13.70 11.88 4.63
N GLN A 33 -14.02 12.23 5.88
CA GLN A 33 -14.74 11.36 6.81
C GLN A 33 -16.18 11.10 6.33
N THR A 34 -16.86 12.13 5.82
CA THR A 34 -18.21 12.00 5.24
C THR A 34 -18.21 11.03 4.07
N LEU A 35 -17.28 11.17 3.12
CA LEU A 35 -17.22 10.25 1.98
C LEU A 35 -16.88 8.82 2.43
N ALA A 36 -15.89 8.64 3.31
CA ALA A 36 -15.48 7.33 3.78
C ALA A 36 -16.64 6.56 4.43
N LYS A 37 -17.38 7.22 5.33
CA LYS A 37 -18.56 6.64 5.99
C LYS A 37 -19.69 6.36 5.00
N ALA A 38 -19.96 7.26 4.06
CA ALA A 38 -20.97 7.05 3.03
C ALA A 38 -20.65 5.84 2.15
N VAL A 39 -19.38 5.65 1.74
CA VAL A 39 -18.96 4.48 0.96
C VAL A 39 -19.12 3.20 1.78
N GLN A 40 -18.68 3.19 3.05
CA GLN A 40 -18.83 2.04 3.94
C GLN A 40 -20.31 1.66 4.11
N LYS A 41 -21.18 2.65 4.32
CA LYS A 41 -22.64 2.46 4.42
C LYS A 41 -23.23 1.87 3.13
N GLU A 42 -22.86 2.41 1.97
CA GLU A 42 -23.35 1.94 0.66
C GLU A 42 -23.04 0.46 0.42
N ILE A 43 -21.92 -0.03 0.94
CA ILE A 43 -21.53 -1.45 0.84
C ILE A 43 -21.93 -2.30 2.05
N GLY A 44 -22.76 -1.78 2.95
CA GLY A 44 -23.26 -2.50 4.12
C GLY A 44 -22.21 -2.80 5.19
N LYS A 45 -21.14 -2.01 5.27
CA LYS A 45 -20.08 -2.10 6.27
C LYS A 45 -20.30 -1.11 7.42
N SER A 46 -19.59 -1.33 8.52
CA SER A 46 -19.59 -0.40 9.65
C SER A 46 -19.00 0.95 9.24
N GLU A 47 -19.67 2.04 9.61
CA GLU A 47 -19.30 3.42 9.27
C GLU A 47 -18.13 3.96 10.14
N LEU A 48 -17.02 3.24 10.16
CA LEU A 48 -15.84 3.57 10.97
C LEU A 48 -15.14 4.86 10.50
N GLY A 49 -15.29 5.22 9.23
CA GLY A 49 -14.55 6.32 8.60
C GLY A 49 -13.06 5.98 8.39
N LEU A 50 -12.24 7.01 8.31
CA LEU A 50 -10.79 6.93 8.17
C LEU A 50 -10.11 6.85 9.55
N LYS A 51 -9.04 6.05 9.65
CA LYS A 51 -8.24 5.93 10.87
C LYS A 51 -7.56 7.26 11.21
N GLU A 52 -7.63 7.69 12.47
CA GLU A 52 -7.05 8.96 12.96
C GLU A 52 -5.84 8.75 13.86
N LYS A 53 -5.55 7.51 14.24
CA LYS A 53 -4.45 7.14 15.12
C LYS A 53 -3.55 6.12 14.44
N VAL A 54 -2.26 6.25 14.71
CA VAL A 54 -1.25 5.24 14.36
C VAL A 54 -1.45 4.04 15.27
N GLU A 55 -1.36 2.85 14.70
CA GLU A 55 -1.32 1.59 15.46
C GLU A 55 0.13 1.26 15.84
N PRO A 56 0.37 0.70 17.04
CA PRO A 56 1.71 0.29 17.44
C PRO A 56 2.23 -0.85 16.57
N LEU A 57 3.56 -1.02 16.53
CA LEU A 57 4.17 -2.18 15.90
C LEU A 57 3.87 -3.45 16.70
N ASP A 58 3.31 -4.45 16.03
CA ASP A 58 3.02 -5.75 16.61
C ASP A 58 4.21 -6.72 16.51
N ALA A 59 4.23 -7.70 17.42
CA ALA A 59 5.16 -8.82 17.33
C ALA A 59 4.86 -9.69 16.10
N PRO A 60 5.86 -10.39 15.52
CA PRO A 60 5.62 -11.33 14.44
C PRO A 60 4.56 -12.38 14.83
N ALA A 61 3.63 -12.66 13.92
CA ALA A 61 2.65 -13.72 14.13
C ALA A 61 3.35 -15.09 14.24
N GLU A 62 2.93 -15.93 15.19
CA GLU A 62 3.47 -17.29 15.36
C GLU A 62 3.20 -18.18 14.13
N HIS A 63 2.12 -17.90 13.41
CA HIS A 63 1.73 -18.60 12.19
C HIS A 63 1.31 -17.61 11.10
N LEU A 64 1.96 -17.67 9.94
CA LEU A 64 1.57 -16.93 8.75
C LEU A 64 0.48 -17.72 8.00
N ASN A 65 -0.79 -17.36 8.19
CA ASN A 65 -1.91 -17.97 7.47
C ASN A 65 -2.14 -17.27 6.13
N GLY A 66 -1.35 -17.63 5.13
CA GLY A 66 -1.41 -17.02 3.79
C GLY A 66 -0.92 -15.57 3.76
N GLY A 67 -1.03 -14.92 2.60
CA GLY A 67 -0.55 -13.55 2.39
C GLY A 67 -0.98 -12.98 1.05
N ALA A 68 -0.65 -11.71 0.81
CA ALA A 68 -0.81 -11.09 -0.50
C ALA A 68 0.06 -11.84 -1.54
N SER A 69 -0.48 -12.03 -2.73
CA SER A 69 0.28 -12.59 -3.86
C SER A 69 1.11 -11.47 -4.49
N ASP A 70 2.24 -11.14 -3.87
CA ASP A 70 3.13 -10.03 -4.23
C ASP A 70 4.60 -10.46 -4.21
N ASP A 71 5.46 -9.83 -5.02
CA ASP A 71 6.88 -10.19 -5.19
C ASP A 71 7.76 -9.84 -3.97
N VAL A 72 7.22 -9.00 -3.08
CA VAL A 72 7.79 -8.61 -1.81
C VAL A 72 8.20 -9.82 -0.96
N GLY A 73 7.42 -10.91 -1.04
CA GLY A 73 7.75 -12.17 -0.40
C GLY A 73 9.17 -12.60 -0.74
N ASP A 74 9.43 -12.86 -2.01
CA ASP A 74 10.71 -13.29 -2.56
C ASP A 74 11.84 -12.27 -2.29
N ILE A 75 11.56 -10.97 -2.42
CA ILE A 75 12.55 -9.90 -2.13
C ILE A 75 12.98 -9.96 -0.65
N SER A 76 12.03 -10.18 0.26
CA SER A 76 12.27 -10.18 1.71
C SER A 76 13.19 -11.30 2.19
N TRP A 77 13.39 -12.34 1.38
CA TRP A 77 14.35 -13.42 1.64
C TRP A 77 15.75 -13.18 1.04
N ASN A 78 15.91 -12.13 0.23
CA ASN A 78 17.17 -11.81 -0.45
C ASN A 78 17.85 -10.56 0.11
N VAL A 79 17.08 -9.59 0.61
CA VAL A 79 17.60 -8.34 1.18
C VAL A 79 16.84 -7.92 2.43
N PRO A 80 17.50 -7.24 3.39
CA PRO A 80 16.82 -6.61 4.53
C PRO A 80 15.78 -5.60 4.04
N MET A 81 14.50 -5.81 4.34
CA MET A 81 13.43 -4.89 3.94
C MET A 81 12.22 -4.94 4.90
N VAL A 82 11.32 -3.97 4.76
CA VAL A 82 10.01 -3.93 5.42
C VAL A 82 8.94 -3.49 4.42
N TYR A 83 7.72 -3.96 4.64
CA TYR A 83 6.56 -3.55 3.87
C TYR A 83 5.69 -2.61 4.71
N MET A 84 5.21 -1.53 4.12
CA MET A 84 4.41 -0.52 4.82
C MET A 84 3.13 -0.22 4.06
N PHE A 85 2.00 -0.36 4.74
CA PHE A 85 0.72 0.11 4.23
C PHE A 85 0.58 1.62 4.40
N TYR A 86 0.23 2.30 3.31
CA TYR A 86 -0.06 3.72 3.34
C TYR A 86 -1.52 3.91 3.75
N PRO A 87 -1.87 4.92 4.55
CA PRO A 87 -3.26 5.22 4.91
C PRO A 87 -3.99 5.93 3.75
N ALA A 88 -3.96 5.34 2.55
CA ALA A 88 -4.38 5.94 1.28
C ALA A 88 -5.66 5.34 0.70
N ASN A 89 -6.37 4.51 1.46
CA ASN A 89 -7.68 3.96 1.09
C ASN A 89 -8.65 3.96 2.27
N ILE A 90 -9.93 3.73 2.02
CA ILE A 90 -10.98 3.66 3.02
C ILE A 90 -10.93 2.27 3.70
N PRO A 91 -10.97 2.19 5.04
CA PRO A 91 -11.08 0.91 5.77
C PRO A 91 -12.37 0.14 5.43
N GLU A 92 -12.38 -1.16 5.70
CA GLU A 92 -13.53 -2.07 5.50
C GLU A 92 -13.97 -2.30 4.04
N LEU A 93 -13.20 -1.82 3.06
CA LEU A 93 -13.46 -2.09 1.66
C LEU A 93 -12.97 -3.50 1.26
N PRO A 94 -13.65 -4.18 0.31
CA PRO A 94 -13.41 -5.59 0.00
C PRO A 94 -12.04 -5.91 -0.64
N GLY A 95 -11.32 -4.90 -1.15
CA GLY A 95 -10.08 -5.12 -1.91
C GLY A 95 -10.39 -5.62 -3.33
N HIS A 96 -9.50 -5.30 -4.27
CA HIS A 96 -9.61 -5.71 -5.69
C HIS A 96 -10.98 -5.42 -6.32
N SER A 97 -11.65 -4.37 -5.84
CA SER A 97 -13.00 -3.97 -6.23
C SER A 97 -13.00 -2.52 -6.71
N TRP A 98 -13.93 -2.19 -7.61
CA TRP A 98 -14.13 -0.82 -8.07
C TRP A 98 -14.40 0.15 -6.91
N VAL A 99 -14.96 -0.34 -5.80
CA VAL A 99 -15.21 0.47 -4.59
C VAL A 99 -13.90 1.01 -4.00
N ASN A 100 -12.83 0.21 -4.01
CA ASN A 100 -11.50 0.63 -3.54
C ASN A 100 -10.88 1.71 -4.44
N ALA A 101 -11.31 1.82 -5.70
CA ALA A 101 -10.84 2.84 -6.63
C ALA A 101 -11.45 4.22 -6.33
N ILE A 102 -12.54 4.30 -5.56
CA ILE A 102 -13.17 5.58 -5.18
C ILE A 102 -12.16 6.47 -4.43
N ALA A 103 -11.49 5.93 -3.40
CA ALA A 103 -10.55 6.69 -2.60
C ALA A 103 -9.37 7.21 -3.44
N MET A 104 -8.92 6.43 -4.44
CA MET A 104 -7.78 6.74 -5.30
C MET A 104 -7.96 8.02 -6.13
N ALA A 105 -9.21 8.41 -6.42
CA ALA A 105 -9.53 9.63 -7.15
C ALA A 105 -9.68 10.87 -6.25
N THR A 106 -9.54 10.73 -4.93
CA THR A 106 -9.96 11.75 -3.96
C THR A 106 -8.80 12.23 -3.08
N PRO A 107 -8.94 13.37 -2.39
CA PRO A 107 -7.93 13.83 -1.44
C PRO A 107 -7.48 12.78 -0.41
N ILE A 108 -8.30 11.77 -0.10
CA ILE A 108 -7.96 10.66 0.81
C ILE A 108 -6.66 9.98 0.38
N ALA A 109 -6.58 9.51 -0.88
CA ALA A 109 -5.39 8.82 -1.37
C ALA A 109 -4.16 9.75 -1.44
N HIS A 110 -4.35 11.02 -1.83
CA HIS A 110 -3.24 11.97 -1.89
C HIS A 110 -2.67 12.30 -0.50
N LYS A 111 -3.53 12.57 0.49
CA LYS A 111 -3.13 12.83 1.87
C LYS A 111 -2.46 11.60 2.50
N GLY A 112 -3.05 10.43 2.32
CA GLY A 112 -2.50 9.15 2.76
C GLY A 112 -1.13 8.85 2.17
N SER A 113 -1.01 8.99 0.85
CA SER A 113 0.25 8.76 0.15
C SER A 113 1.33 9.77 0.51
N THR A 114 0.96 11.01 0.75
CA THR A 114 1.91 12.03 1.22
C THR A 114 2.45 11.69 2.61
N ALA A 115 1.61 11.21 3.54
CA ALA A 115 2.07 10.78 4.86
C ALA A 115 3.00 9.56 4.77
N GLY A 116 2.60 8.53 4.01
CA GLY A 116 3.46 7.35 3.79
C GLY A 116 4.80 7.70 3.13
N ALA A 117 4.80 8.58 2.14
CA ALA A 117 6.03 9.03 1.48
C ALA A 117 6.98 9.77 2.45
N LYS A 118 6.46 10.57 3.38
CA LYS A 118 7.28 11.21 4.43
C LYS A 118 7.95 10.17 5.34
N VAL A 119 7.20 9.15 5.76
CA VAL A 119 7.76 8.07 6.59
C VAL A 119 8.87 7.33 5.85
N GLN A 120 8.65 6.98 4.57
CA GLN A 120 9.68 6.33 3.75
C GLN A 120 10.93 7.21 3.59
N ALA A 121 10.76 8.51 3.32
CA ALA A 121 11.86 9.45 3.18
C ALA A 121 12.66 9.61 4.48
N MET A 122 11.98 9.74 5.63
CA MET A 122 12.64 9.82 6.95
C MET A 122 13.38 8.53 7.28
N THR A 123 12.78 7.38 6.99
CA THR A 123 13.41 6.07 7.21
C THR A 123 14.64 5.90 6.32
N ALA A 124 14.55 6.24 5.03
CA ALA A 124 15.70 6.22 4.13
C ALA A 124 16.82 7.15 4.64
N LEU A 125 16.48 8.35 5.12
CA LEU A 125 17.45 9.29 5.67
C LEU A 125 18.13 8.74 6.93
N ASP A 126 17.40 8.08 7.83
CA ASP A 126 18.00 7.42 8.99
C ASP A 126 19.07 6.41 8.56
N PHE A 127 18.78 5.53 7.59
CA PHE A 127 19.73 4.53 7.12
C PHE A 127 20.90 5.13 6.30
N LEU A 128 20.70 6.27 5.64
CA LEU A 128 21.78 6.98 4.96
C LEU A 128 22.73 7.69 5.93
N LEU A 129 22.21 8.23 7.04
CA LEU A 129 22.98 9.01 8.00
C LEU A 129 23.58 8.18 9.13
N LYS A 130 23.06 6.97 9.37
CA LYS A 130 23.44 6.08 10.48
C LYS A 130 23.87 4.72 9.92
N PRO A 131 25.12 4.58 9.44
CA PRO A 131 25.60 3.35 8.81
C PRO A 131 25.54 2.12 9.74
N GLU A 132 25.53 2.33 11.06
CA GLU A 132 25.32 1.27 12.05
C GLU A 132 23.96 0.58 11.91
N LEU A 133 22.91 1.28 11.46
CA LEU A 133 21.59 0.68 11.22
C LEU A 133 21.63 -0.30 10.06
N VAL A 134 22.39 0.02 9.01
CA VAL A 134 22.61 -0.89 7.87
C VAL A 134 23.32 -2.16 8.35
N ALA A 135 24.37 -2.01 9.17
CA ALA A 135 25.09 -3.15 9.73
C ALA A 135 24.18 -4.03 10.61
N GLN A 136 23.39 -3.43 11.48
CA GLN A 136 22.43 -4.14 12.35
C GLN A 136 21.35 -4.86 11.53
N ALA A 137 20.80 -4.22 10.49
CA ALA A 137 19.80 -4.85 9.62
C ALA A 137 20.37 -6.09 8.92
N TRP A 138 21.60 -6.02 8.41
CA TRP A 138 22.28 -7.17 7.79
C TRP A 138 22.66 -8.27 8.79
N ASP A 139 23.08 -7.90 10.01
CA ASP A 139 23.36 -8.86 11.07
C ASP A 139 22.11 -9.66 11.42
N TYR A 140 21.01 -8.97 11.72
CA TYR A 140 19.71 -9.62 11.97
C TYR A 140 19.28 -10.50 10.79
N PHE A 141 19.41 -9.99 9.56
CA PHE A 141 19.03 -10.73 8.36
C PHE A 141 19.77 -12.07 8.24
N LYS A 142 21.09 -12.08 8.46
CA LYS A 142 21.93 -13.29 8.30
C LYS A 142 21.83 -14.25 9.48
N ASN A 143 21.82 -13.69 10.70
CA ASN A 143 22.02 -14.46 11.92
C ASN A 143 20.72 -14.80 12.65
N VAL A 144 19.60 -14.17 12.29
CA VAL A 144 18.28 -14.43 12.87
C VAL A 144 17.26 -14.77 11.79
N GLN A 145 17.02 -13.85 10.85
CA GLN A 145 15.93 -13.96 9.87
C GLN A 145 16.13 -15.15 8.93
N THR A 146 17.26 -15.22 8.24
CA THR A 146 17.54 -16.26 7.22
C THR A 146 18.46 -17.35 7.74
N LYS A 147 18.62 -17.49 9.06
CA LYS A 147 19.61 -18.40 9.65
C LYS A 147 19.39 -19.85 9.20
N ASP A 148 18.16 -20.32 9.38
CA ASP A 148 17.79 -21.73 9.22
C ASP A 148 17.10 -22.02 7.88
N VAL A 149 16.50 -21.00 7.25
CA VAL A 149 15.77 -21.12 5.99
C VAL A 149 16.42 -20.21 4.94
N LYS A 150 16.64 -20.76 3.74
CA LYS A 150 17.22 -20.06 2.59
C LYS A 150 16.20 -19.97 1.47
N TYR A 151 16.24 -18.85 0.76
CA TYR A 151 15.42 -18.63 -0.43
C TYR A 151 15.72 -19.66 -1.51
N GLU A 152 14.66 -20.17 -2.13
CA GLU A 152 14.71 -20.98 -3.35
C GLU A 152 13.62 -20.49 -4.29
N SER A 153 14.01 -20.10 -5.51
CA SER A 153 13.06 -19.61 -6.51
C SER A 153 12.03 -20.68 -6.87
N PHE A 154 10.74 -20.34 -6.89
CA PHE A 154 9.72 -21.19 -7.50
C PHE A 154 9.84 -21.25 -9.02
N LEU A 155 10.51 -20.26 -9.62
CA LEU A 155 10.73 -20.19 -11.05
C LEU A 155 11.98 -20.98 -11.44
N SER A 156 11.83 -21.84 -12.43
CA SER A 156 12.95 -22.50 -13.09
C SER A 156 13.70 -21.52 -14.02
N PRO A 157 14.97 -21.80 -14.38
CA PRO A 157 15.71 -20.98 -15.35
C PRO A 157 15.03 -20.86 -16.72
N ASP A 158 14.14 -21.81 -17.06
CA ASP A 158 13.46 -21.88 -18.36
C ASP A 158 12.03 -21.32 -18.33
N ASP A 159 11.52 -20.94 -17.15
CA ASP A 159 10.17 -20.40 -17.01
C ASP A 159 10.04 -19.07 -17.75
N LYS A 160 8.93 -18.91 -18.47
CA LYS A 160 8.62 -17.70 -19.24
C LYS A 160 7.33 -17.07 -18.75
N PRO A 161 7.24 -15.73 -18.68
CA PRO A 161 6.00 -15.06 -18.35
C PRO A 161 4.94 -15.35 -19.43
N ALA A 162 3.73 -15.67 -19.01
CA ALA A 162 2.60 -15.95 -19.90
C ALA A 162 1.97 -14.64 -20.42
N ILE A 163 2.71 -13.93 -21.27
CA ILE A 163 2.38 -12.62 -21.82
C ILE A 163 1.16 -12.63 -22.75
N GLU A 164 0.75 -13.81 -23.21
CA GLU A 164 -0.35 -14.03 -24.14
C GLU A 164 -1.73 -14.00 -23.48
N PHE A 165 -1.86 -14.35 -22.18
CA PHE A 165 -3.17 -14.55 -21.53
C PHE A 165 -4.09 -13.33 -21.56
N ASN A 166 -3.51 -12.13 -21.52
CA ASN A 166 -4.27 -10.88 -21.48
C ASN A 166 -4.19 -10.08 -22.77
N LYS A 167 -3.55 -10.62 -23.83
CA LYS A 167 -3.31 -9.89 -25.08
C LYS A 167 -4.60 -9.33 -25.69
N GLU A 168 -5.60 -10.19 -25.93
CA GLU A 168 -6.88 -9.77 -26.53
C GLU A 168 -7.59 -8.68 -25.68
N LYS A 169 -7.60 -8.85 -24.36
CA LYS A 169 -8.21 -7.87 -23.44
C LYS A 169 -7.48 -6.52 -23.52
N MET A 170 -6.16 -6.55 -23.47
CA MET A 170 -5.34 -5.33 -23.55
C MET A 170 -5.52 -4.63 -24.89
N GLU A 171 -5.50 -5.36 -26.00
CA GLU A 171 -5.75 -4.81 -27.35
C GLU A 171 -7.13 -4.16 -27.46
N LYS A 172 -8.16 -4.79 -26.89
CA LYS A 172 -9.54 -4.29 -26.91
C LYS A 172 -9.75 -3.07 -26.02
N PHE A 173 -9.24 -3.09 -24.79
CA PHE A 173 -9.60 -2.10 -23.76
C PHE A 173 -8.58 -0.99 -23.55
N LEU A 174 -7.29 -1.21 -23.85
CA LEU A 174 -6.27 -0.16 -23.69
C LEU A 174 -6.59 1.13 -24.47
N PRO A 175 -7.06 1.08 -25.75
CA PRO A 175 -7.42 2.29 -26.47
C PRO A 175 -8.63 3.03 -25.87
N GLN A 176 -9.55 2.29 -25.22
CA GLN A 176 -10.71 2.88 -24.55
C GLN A 176 -10.29 3.53 -23.24
N LEU A 177 -9.46 2.84 -22.46
CA LEU A 177 -8.93 3.32 -21.19
C LEU A 177 -8.08 4.60 -21.37
N LYS A 178 -7.24 4.66 -22.41
CA LYS A 178 -6.41 5.84 -22.72
C LYS A 178 -7.23 7.12 -22.90
N LYS A 179 -8.48 7.03 -23.37
CA LYS A 179 -9.38 8.20 -23.52
C LYS A 179 -9.83 8.77 -22.18
N LEU A 180 -9.75 7.97 -21.11
CA LEU A 180 -10.18 8.31 -19.76
C LEU A 180 -9.01 8.71 -18.85
N TYR A 181 -7.77 8.65 -19.36
CA TYR A 181 -6.59 9.05 -18.59
C TYR A 181 -6.70 10.51 -18.15
N PHE A 182 -6.22 10.76 -16.93
CA PHE A 182 -6.16 12.10 -16.38
C PHE A 182 -5.25 12.99 -17.24
N ASP A 183 -5.76 14.15 -17.65
CA ASP A 183 -5.06 15.17 -18.42
C ASP A 183 -4.67 16.34 -17.48
N PRO A 184 -3.47 16.30 -16.88
CA PRO A 184 -3.01 17.34 -15.97
C PRO A 184 -2.75 18.68 -16.66
N GLY A 185 -2.73 18.72 -18.01
CA GLY A 185 -2.61 19.97 -18.77
C GLY A 185 -3.94 20.72 -18.88
N LYS A 186 -5.07 20.07 -18.63
CA LYS A 186 -6.42 20.66 -18.73
C LYS A 186 -7.11 20.83 -17.39
N TYR A 187 -6.90 19.90 -16.46
CA TYR A 187 -7.62 19.86 -15.19
C TYR A 187 -6.64 19.81 -14.03
N LYS A 188 -6.97 20.47 -12.92
CA LYS A 188 -6.12 20.44 -11.72
C LYS A 188 -6.24 19.12 -10.97
N THR A 189 -7.40 18.47 -11.04
CA THR A 189 -7.68 17.21 -10.33
C THR A 189 -8.47 16.24 -11.20
N TYR A 190 -8.37 14.94 -10.90
CA TYR A 190 -9.15 13.94 -11.60
C TYR A 190 -10.65 14.10 -11.35
N LEU A 191 -11.06 14.58 -10.17
CA LEU A 191 -12.46 14.90 -9.87
C LEU A 191 -13.00 16.03 -10.75
N GLU A 192 -12.19 17.06 -11.00
CA GLU A 192 -12.54 18.15 -11.92
C GLU A 192 -12.72 17.63 -13.36
N GLN A 193 -11.81 16.77 -13.83
CA GLN A 193 -11.95 16.13 -15.15
C GLN A 193 -13.25 15.33 -15.26
N LEU A 194 -13.69 14.70 -14.17
CA LEU A 194 -14.93 13.93 -14.11
C LEU A 194 -16.18 14.79 -13.84
N GLY A 195 -16.04 16.08 -13.56
CA GLY A 195 -17.15 16.96 -13.16
C GLY A 195 -17.76 16.62 -11.80
N ILE A 196 -16.99 16.00 -10.90
CA ILE A 196 -17.44 15.51 -9.60
C ILE A 196 -17.13 16.54 -8.51
N THR A 197 -18.14 16.93 -7.72
CA THR A 197 -17.96 17.82 -6.57
C THR A 197 -17.63 17.01 -5.31
N TYR A 198 -16.57 17.39 -4.59
CA TYR A 198 -16.13 16.66 -3.40
C TYR A 198 -16.65 17.27 -2.09
N PRO A 199 -17.20 16.47 -1.14
CA PRO A 199 -17.48 15.04 -1.26
C PRO A 199 -18.79 14.80 -2.02
N THR A 200 -18.85 13.79 -2.88
CA THR A 200 -20.11 13.36 -3.48
C THR A 200 -20.71 12.26 -2.61
N VAL A 201 -21.83 12.57 -1.99
CA VAL A 201 -22.71 11.60 -1.34
C VAL A 201 -24.06 11.63 -2.06
N ARG A 202 -24.77 10.50 -2.15
CA ARG A 202 -26.18 10.57 -2.55
C ARG A 202 -26.88 11.49 -1.55
N SER A 203 -27.70 12.41 -2.03
CA SER A 203 -28.66 13.10 -1.16
C SER A 203 -29.35 12.01 -0.34
N ALA A 204 -29.31 12.11 0.98
CA ALA A 204 -30.12 11.22 1.81
C ALA A 204 -31.56 11.32 1.29
N PRO A 205 -32.24 10.19 1.02
CA PRO A 205 -33.62 10.23 0.55
C PRO A 205 -34.52 11.00 1.52
#